data_AF-A0AAJ1J7L6-F1
#
_entry.id   AF-A0AAJ1J7L6-F1
#
_cell.length_a   1.000
_cell.length_b   1.000
_cell.length_c   1.000
_cell.angle_alpha   90.00
_cell.angle_beta   90.00
_cell.angle_gamma   90.00
#
_symmetry.space_group_name_H-M   'P 1'
#
loop_
_entity.id
_entity.type
_entity.pdbx_description
1 polymer ?
#
loop_
_entity_poly.entity_id
_entity_poly.type
_entity_poly.pdbx_seq_one_letter_code
_entity_poly.pdbx_strand_id
1 'polypeptide(L)'
;MHETIDFYLEPMIFFKSSDFLSGSSDKLEGYEIIEDQKDVIKLLFDQDVPSPYAIWSDFFSDLISEFYLHEDYKKADKDILDRTKVSTEDYVKENIRKRKLYLMRKKQGLADNVEYDSFLEEVSDECHHMLNMVSIYRYLFSFNKSSKLEEIFSIFKKGFMPCGVTKDKKIVIFNPMVLKNS
;
A
#
# COMPACT_ATOMS: atom_id res chain seq x y z
N MET A 1 -15.49 13.42 -16.42
CA MET A 1 -15.75 13.56 -14.97
C MET A 1 -15.65 12.22 -14.24
N HIS A 2 -16.19 11.10 -14.75
CA HIS A 2 -15.93 9.77 -14.18
C HIS A 2 -14.46 9.32 -14.29
N GLU A 3 -13.82 9.48 -15.46
CA GLU A 3 -12.41 9.07 -15.66
C GLU A 3 -11.43 9.74 -14.69
N THR A 4 -11.64 11.02 -14.36
CA THR A 4 -10.80 11.76 -13.39
C THR A 4 -10.98 11.21 -11.97
N ILE A 5 -12.20 10.84 -11.61
CA ILE A 5 -12.53 10.24 -10.30
C ILE A 5 -11.91 8.85 -10.20
N ASP A 6 -12.04 8.04 -11.25
CA ASP A 6 -11.46 6.69 -11.29
C ASP A 6 -9.92 6.74 -11.19
N PHE A 7 -9.30 7.76 -11.78
CA PHE A 7 -7.84 7.92 -11.75
C PHE A 7 -7.27 8.17 -10.35
N TYR A 8 -7.82 9.14 -9.59
CA TYR A 8 -7.28 9.42 -8.25
C TYR A 8 -7.78 8.44 -7.19
N LEU A 9 -8.90 7.74 -7.41
CA LEU A 9 -9.38 6.69 -6.48
C LEU A 9 -8.75 5.31 -6.73
N GLU A 10 -8.06 5.10 -7.86
CA GLU A 10 -7.42 3.83 -8.22
C GLU A 10 -6.65 3.21 -7.04
N PRO A 11 -5.79 3.95 -6.30
CA PRO A 11 -5.01 3.35 -5.20
C PRO A 11 -5.89 2.83 -4.07
N MET A 12 -6.93 3.58 -3.67
CA MET A 12 -7.86 3.15 -2.62
C MET A 12 -8.77 2.00 -3.03
N ILE A 13 -9.12 1.94 -4.32
CA ILE A 13 -9.86 0.79 -4.87
C ILE A 13 -8.96 -0.45 -4.88
N PHE A 14 -7.69 -0.29 -5.28
CA PHE A 14 -6.69 -1.35 -5.32
C PHE A 14 -6.41 -1.95 -3.95
N PHE A 15 -6.36 -1.15 -2.88
CA PHE A 15 -6.17 -1.64 -1.51
C PHE A 15 -7.15 -2.77 -1.13
N LYS A 16 -8.36 -2.73 -1.66
CA LYS A 16 -9.40 -3.73 -1.38
C LYS A 16 -9.39 -4.90 -2.38
N SER A 17 -8.46 -4.92 -3.34
CA SER A 17 -8.38 -5.94 -4.40
C SER A 17 -7.76 -7.24 -3.88
N SER A 18 -7.90 -8.33 -4.64
CA SER A 18 -7.22 -9.60 -4.35
C SER A 18 -5.71 -9.53 -4.56
N ASP A 19 -5.24 -8.52 -5.28
CA ASP A 19 -3.85 -8.40 -5.72
C ASP A 19 -3.03 -7.60 -4.71
N PHE A 20 -3.70 -6.87 -3.81
CA PHE A 20 -3.07 -6.19 -2.67
C PHE A 20 -2.30 -7.19 -1.80
N LEU A 21 -0.98 -6.97 -1.70
CA LEU A 21 -0.04 -7.83 -0.98
C LEU A 21 -0.15 -9.31 -1.37
N SER A 22 -0.51 -9.58 -2.61
CA SER A 22 -0.63 -10.94 -3.13
C SER A 22 0.71 -11.67 -3.29
N GLY A 23 1.84 -10.96 -3.19
CA GLY A 23 3.15 -11.51 -3.52
C GLY A 23 3.31 -11.76 -5.01
N SER A 24 4.56 -11.91 -5.46
CA SER A 24 4.87 -12.28 -6.84
C SER A 24 5.97 -13.32 -6.91
N SER A 25 5.91 -14.20 -7.91
CA SER A 25 7.01 -15.12 -8.26
C SER A 25 8.14 -14.42 -9.00
N ASP A 26 7.89 -13.22 -9.54
CA ASP A 26 8.85 -12.48 -10.33
C ASP A 26 9.85 -11.76 -9.43
N LYS A 27 11.12 -11.70 -9.83
CA LYS A 27 12.08 -10.81 -9.17
C LYS A 27 11.86 -9.38 -9.63
N LEU A 28 11.65 -8.47 -8.67
CA LEU A 28 11.54 -7.06 -9.00
C LEU A 28 12.94 -6.44 -9.12
N GLU A 29 13.45 -6.33 -10.34
CA GLU A 29 14.76 -5.74 -10.61
C GLU A 29 14.85 -4.29 -10.09
N GLY A 30 16.02 -3.93 -9.56
CA GLY A 30 16.29 -2.59 -9.06
C GLY A 30 15.86 -2.32 -7.61
N TYR A 31 15.25 -3.31 -6.94
CA TYR A 31 14.87 -3.23 -5.54
C TYR A 31 15.63 -4.24 -4.69
N GLU A 32 16.01 -3.80 -3.48
CA GLU A 32 16.37 -4.70 -2.39
C GLU A 32 15.10 -5.34 -1.83
N ILE A 33 15.11 -6.66 -1.69
CA ILE A 33 13.98 -7.45 -1.20
C ILE A 33 14.31 -7.96 0.21
N ILE A 34 13.51 -7.54 1.19
CA ILE A 34 13.53 -8.11 2.54
C ILE A 34 12.63 -9.35 2.53
N GLU A 35 13.11 -10.43 3.13
CA GLU A 35 12.39 -11.70 3.21
C GLU A 35 11.95 -12.03 4.64
N ASP A 36 12.58 -11.42 5.66
CA ASP A 36 12.23 -11.62 7.06
C ASP A 36 11.15 -10.64 7.52
N GLN A 37 10.07 -11.16 8.11
CA GLN A 37 8.94 -10.35 8.58
C GLN A 37 9.34 -9.36 9.68
N LYS A 38 10.24 -9.72 10.60
CA LYS A 38 10.63 -8.82 11.70
C LYS A 38 11.43 -7.64 11.17
N ASP A 39 12.30 -7.89 10.20
CA ASP A 39 13.04 -6.82 9.53
C ASP A 39 12.09 -5.86 8.79
N VAL A 40 11.02 -6.38 8.18
CA VAL A 40 9.97 -5.56 7.56
C VAL A 40 9.27 -4.65 8.56
N ILE A 41 8.79 -5.21 9.67
CA ILE A 41 8.10 -4.45 10.72
C ILE A 41 9.04 -3.40 11.29
N LYS A 42 10.30 -3.77 11.55
CA LYS A 42 11.33 -2.86 12.04
C LYS A 42 11.58 -1.70 11.06
N LEU A 43 11.78 -1.98 9.78
CA LEU A 43 12.07 -0.94 8.79
C LEU A 43 10.88 -0.02 8.53
N LEU A 44 9.65 -0.52 8.68
CA LEU A 44 8.44 0.24 8.42
C LEU A 44 8.07 1.14 9.60
N PHE A 45 8.21 0.66 10.84
CA PHE A 45 7.65 1.32 12.03
C PHE A 45 8.69 1.86 13.02
N ASP A 46 9.90 1.29 13.10
CA ASP A 46 10.86 1.70 14.14
C ASP A 46 11.60 2.98 13.76
N GLN A 47 12.01 3.72 14.80
CA GLN A 47 12.90 4.88 14.69
C GLN A 47 14.39 4.49 14.77
N ASP A 48 14.69 3.29 15.28
CA ASP A 48 16.04 2.74 15.36
C ASP A 48 16.26 1.66 14.28
N VAL A 49 16.50 2.13 13.06
CA VAL A 49 16.73 1.25 11.90
C VAL A 49 18.22 0.97 11.67
N PRO A 50 18.60 -0.26 11.29
CA PRO A 50 20.00 -0.57 11.05
C PRO A 50 20.56 0.20 9.84
N SER A 51 21.85 0.52 9.86
CA SER A 51 22.52 1.02 8.65
C SER A 51 22.57 -0.10 7.60
N PRO A 52 22.29 0.17 6.31
CA PRO A 52 22.27 1.46 5.62
C PRO A 52 20.90 2.13 5.48
N TYR A 53 19.88 1.70 6.23
CA TYR A 53 18.53 2.22 6.11
C TYR A 53 18.36 3.60 6.76
N ALA A 54 17.31 4.30 6.34
CA ALA A 54 16.83 5.54 6.92
C ALA A 54 15.39 5.35 7.42
N ILE A 55 14.96 6.24 8.31
CA ILE A 55 13.66 6.15 8.98
C ILE A 55 12.56 6.34 7.94
N TRP A 56 11.69 5.34 7.79
CA TRP A 56 10.61 5.35 6.81
C TRP A 56 9.61 6.49 7.06
N SER A 57 9.18 6.69 8.31
CA SER A 57 8.22 7.73 8.67
C SER A 57 8.71 9.13 8.30
N ASP A 58 10.00 9.41 8.49
CA ASP A 58 10.60 10.71 8.16
C ASP A 58 10.63 10.90 6.65
N PHE A 59 11.10 9.89 5.91
CA PHE A 59 11.10 9.91 4.46
C PHE A 59 9.69 10.10 3.88
N PHE A 60 8.70 9.37 4.41
CA PHE A 60 7.33 9.46 3.91
C PHE A 60 6.68 10.80 4.29
N SER A 61 6.91 11.30 5.51
CA SER A 61 6.44 12.62 5.95
C SER A 61 7.02 13.74 5.08
N ASP A 62 8.31 13.66 4.75
CA ASP A 62 8.96 14.61 3.84
C ASP A 62 8.28 14.62 2.46
N LEU A 63 7.95 13.42 1.92
CA LEU A 63 7.28 13.29 0.62
C LEU A 63 5.91 13.95 0.57
N ILE A 64 5.14 13.89 1.66
CA ILE A 64 3.75 14.38 1.69
C ILE A 64 3.63 15.77 2.34
N SER A 65 4.73 16.33 2.84
CA SER A 65 4.75 17.60 3.58
C SER A 65 4.14 18.76 2.78
N GLU A 66 4.39 18.81 1.47
CA GLU A 66 3.86 19.85 0.58
C GLU A 66 2.33 19.78 0.42
N PHE A 67 1.72 18.63 0.70
CA PHE A 67 0.28 18.44 0.52
C PHE A 67 -0.49 19.30 1.51
N TYR A 68 -0.03 19.35 2.76
CA TYR A 68 -0.66 20.14 3.82
C TYR A 68 -0.65 21.64 3.56
N LEU A 69 0.20 22.11 2.65
CA LEU A 69 0.28 23.50 2.22
C LEU A 69 -0.67 23.81 1.04
N HIS A 70 -1.20 22.78 0.37
CA HIS A 70 -2.10 22.94 -0.76
C HIS A 70 -3.51 23.33 -0.29
N GLU A 71 -4.10 24.36 -0.92
CA GLU A 71 -5.41 24.90 -0.52
C GLU A 71 -6.53 23.84 -0.57
N ASP A 72 -6.50 22.98 -1.59
CA ASP A 72 -7.46 21.90 -1.79
C ASP A 72 -7.20 20.63 -0.97
N TYR A 73 -6.15 20.56 -0.14
CA TYR A 73 -5.82 19.33 0.60
C TYR A 73 -6.98 18.77 1.42
N LYS A 74 -7.62 19.62 2.24
CA LYS A 74 -8.76 19.22 3.08
C LYS A 74 -9.96 18.74 2.25
N LYS A 75 -10.14 19.32 1.07
CA LYS A 75 -11.19 18.94 0.13
C LYS A 75 -10.87 17.59 -0.51
N ALA A 76 -9.64 17.39 -0.97
CA ALA A 76 -9.17 16.13 -1.55
C ALA A 76 -9.32 14.97 -0.55
N ASP A 77 -8.81 15.13 0.67
CA ASP A 77 -8.88 14.13 1.73
C ASP A 77 -10.34 13.75 2.06
N LYS A 78 -11.22 14.75 2.22
CA LYS A 78 -12.65 14.53 2.44
C LYS A 78 -13.33 13.85 1.26
N ASP A 79 -13.10 14.31 0.04
CA ASP A 79 -13.71 13.75 -1.17
C ASP A 79 -13.31 12.28 -1.37
N ILE A 80 -12.05 11.94 -1.11
CA ILE A 80 -11.54 10.57 -1.18
C ILE A 80 -12.20 9.71 -0.09
N LEU A 81 -12.25 10.20 1.15
CA LEU A 81 -12.88 9.50 2.27
C LEU A 81 -14.38 9.23 2.03
N ASP A 82 -15.13 10.24 1.60
CA ASP A 82 -16.57 10.10 1.38
C ASP A 82 -16.86 9.11 0.23
N ARG A 83 -16.09 9.17 -0.86
CA ARG A 83 -16.26 8.26 -2.01
C ARG A 83 -15.83 6.83 -1.70
N THR A 84 -14.78 6.65 -0.91
CA THR A 84 -14.36 5.32 -0.47
C THR A 84 -15.36 4.69 0.48
N LYS A 85 -16.04 5.46 1.33
CA LYS A 85 -17.15 4.99 2.18
C LYS A 85 -18.38 4.56 1.38
N VAL A 86 -18.83 5.37 0.43
CA VAL A 86 -19.97 5.04 -0.45
C VAL A 86 -19.73 3.75 -1.25
N SER A 87 -18.48 3.47 -1.65
CA SER A 87 -18.11 2.21 -2.29
C SER A 87 -18.26 0.96 -1.39
N THR A 88 -18.37 1.14 -0.07
CA THR A 88 -18.44 0.09 0.97
C THR A 88 -19.83 -0.14 1.54
N GLU A 89 -20.79 0.77 1.37
CA GLU A 89 -22.12 0.70 2.02
C GLU A 89 -23.09 -0.35 1.43
N ASP A 90 -22.72 -1.06 0.35
CA ASP A 90 -23.48 -2.22 -0.11
C ASP A 90 -23.16 -3.46 0.75
N TYR A 91 -23.85 -3.61 1.88
CA TYR A 91 -23.71 -4.75 2.82
C TYR A 91 -23.86 -6.12 2.13
N VAL A 92 -24.69 -6.21 1.08
CA VAL A 92 -24.83 -7.43 0.24
C VAL A 92 -23.55 -7.72 -0.54
N LYS A 93 -22.83 -6.69 -1.01
CA LYS A 93 -21.54 -6.84 -1.69
C LYS A 93 -20.43 -7.20 -0.71
N GLU A 94 -20.50 -6.78 0.56
CA GLU A 94 -19.47 -7.08 1.54
C GLU A 94 -19.39 -8.58 1.87
N ASN A 95 -20.52 -9.23 2.11
CA ASN A 95 -20.56 -10.69 2.36
C ASN A 95 -20.12 -11.49 1.11
N ILE A 96 -20.52 -11.05 -0.09
CA ILE A 96 -20.06 -11.62 -1.36
C ILE A 96 -18.55 -11.41 -1.52
N ARG A 97 -18.02 -10.24 -1.16
CA ARG A 97 -16.59 -9.90 -1.23
C ARG A 97 -15.77 -10.73 -0.24
N LYS A 98 -16.21 -10.83 1.01
CA LYS A 98 -15.62 -11.71 2.04
C LYS A 98 -15.61 -13.16 1.56
N ARG A 99 -16.73 -13.65 1.00
CA ARG A 99 -16.82 -15.01 0.46
C ARG A 99 -15.91 -15.22 -0.76
N LYS A 100 -15.84 -14.25 -1.68
CA LYS A 100 -14.98 -14.30 -2.86
C LYS A 100 -13.50 -14.26 -2.47
N LEU A 101 -13.13 -13.40 -1.52
CA LEU A 101 -11.78 -13.31 -0.94
C LEU A 101 -11.40 -14.62 -0.27
N TYR A 102 -12.26 -15.18 0.59
CA TYR A 102 -12.07 -16.49 1.20
C TYR A 102 -11.85 -17.60 0.16
N LEU A 103 -12.69 -17.66 -0.89
CA LEU A 103 -12.56 -18.66 -1.95
C LEU A 103 -11.27 -18.49 -2.77
N MET A 104 -10.82 -17.25 -3.01
CA MET A 104 -9.54 -16.99 -3.67
C MET A 104 -8.35 -17.37 -2.78
N ARG A 105 -8.38 -16.98 -1.51
CA ARG A 105 -7.38 -17.38 -0.51
C ARG A 105 -7.31 -18.90 -0.40
N LYS A 106 -8.45 -19.59 -0.36
CA LYS A 106 -8.52 -21.05 -0.41
C LYS A 106 -7.85 -21.65 -1.64
N LYS A 107 -8.03 -21.05 -2.83
CA LYS A 107 -7.32 -21.49 -4.05
C LYS A 107 -5.82 -21.26 -3.97
N GLN A 108 -5.37 -20.28 -3.18
CA GLN A 108 -3.96 -19.95 -2.97
C GLN A 108 -3.33 -20.68 -1.76
N GLY A 109 -4.08 -21.55 -1.06
CA GLY A 109 -3.60 -22.22 0.16
C GLY A 109 -3.64 -21.37 1.43
N LEU A 110 -4.30 -20.21 1.41
CA LEU A 110 -4.29 -19.18 2.46
C LEU A 110 -5.59 -19.05 3.24
N ALA A 111 -6.50 -20.03 3.15
CA ALA A 111 -7.80 -19.92 3.81
C ALA A 111 -7.72 -19.80 5.34
N ASP A 112 -6.62 -20.30 5.92
CA ASP A 112 -6.38 -20.41 7.36
C ASP A 112 -4.91 -20.08 7.73
N ASN A 113 -4.23 -19.24 6.91
CA ASN A 113 -2.83 -18.85 7.16
C ASN A 113 -2.79 -17.69 8.17
N VAL A 114 -2.66 -18.05 9.45
CA VAL A 114 -2.65 -17.12 10.59
C VAL A 114 -1.47 -16.13 10.52
N GLU A 115 -0.30 -16.57 10.04
CA GLU A 115 0.88 -15.71 9.95
C GLU A 115 0.67 -14.60 8.90
N TYR A 116 0.17 -14.98 7.72
CA TYR A 116 -0.18 -14.02 6.67
C TYR A 116 -1.29 -13.06 7.10
N ASP A 117 -2.35 -13.56 7.75
CA ASP A 117 -3.44 -12.71 8.22
C ASP A 117 -2.99 -11.75 9.33
N SER A 118 -2.19 -12.22 10.29
CA SER A 118 -1.60 -11.37 11.35
C SER A 118 -0.69 -10.30 10.77
N PHE A 119 0.13 -10.64 9.77
CA PHE A 119 1.00 -9.67 9.09
C PHE A 119 0.17 -8.60 8.37
N LEU A 120 -0.87 -9.00 7.64
CA LEU A 120 -1.76 -8.05 6.96
C LEU A 120 -2.43 -7.10 7.95
N GLU A 121 -2.91 -7.60 9.09
CA GLU A 121 -3.51 -6.76 10.13
C GLU A 121 -2.51 -5.73 10.67
N GLU A 122 -1.26 -6.13 10.87
CA GLU A 122 -0.19 -5.27 11.40
C GLU A 122 0.20 -4.13 10.44
N VAL A 123 0.25 -4.39 9.13
CA VAL A 123 0.71 -3.41 8.13
C VAL A 123 -0.41 -2.66 7.41
N SER A 124 -1.67 -3.07 7.60
CA SER A 124 -2.83 -2.58 6.85
C SER A 124 -3.01 -1.08 6.94
N ASP A 125 -2.92 -0.51 8.15
CA ASP A 125 -3.16 0.92 8.37
C ASP A 125 -2.10 1.79 7.69
N GLU A 126 -0.84 1.37 7.75
CA GLU A 126 0.27 2.07 7.09
C GLU A 126 0.16 1.96 5.57
N CYS A 127 -0.17 0.77 5.03
CA CYS A 127 -0.43 0.60 3.60
C CYS A 127 -1.62 1.44 3.13
N HIS A 128 -2.68 1.52 3.94
CA HIS A 128 -3.84 2.37 3.66
C HIS A 128 -3.45 3.84 3.62
N HIS A 129 -2.65 4.30 4.60
CA HIS A 129 -2.14 5.65 4.65
C HIS A 129 -1.31 5.99 3.40
N MET A 130 -0.38 5.11 3.00
CA MET A 130 0.41 5.28 1.78
C MET A 130 -0.47 5.46 0.55
N LEU A 131 -1.41 4.55 0.32
CA LEU A 131 -2.30 4.57 -0.85
C LEU A 131 -3.27 5.77 -0.84
N ASN A 132 -3.72 6.20 0.35
CA ASN A 132 -4.52 7.41 0.49
C ASN A 132 -3.71 8.65 0.08
N MET A 133 -2.45 8.73 0.49
CA MET A 133 -1.56 9.83 0.08
C MET A 133 -1.23 9.81 -1.41
N VAL A 134 -1.13 8.63 -2.05
CA VAL A 134 -1.04 8.56 -3.53
C VAL A 134 -2.31 9.11 -4.19
N SER A 135 -3.48 8.82 -3.61
CA SER A 135 -4.76 9.30 -4.13
C SER A 135 -4.88 10.82 -4.00
N ILE A 136 -4.47 11.37 -2.85
CA ILE A 136 -4.40 12.83 -2.62
C ILE A 136 -3.41 13.47 -3.59
N TYR A 137 -2.22 12.88 -3.75
CA TYR A 137 -1.21 13.36 -4.70
C TYR A 137 -1.77 13.52 -6.11
N ARG A 138 -2.45 12.48 -6.60
CA ARG A 138 -3.10 12.49 -7.92
C ARG A 138 -4.20 13.52 -8.04
N TYR A 139 -4.98 13.73 -6.96
CA TYR A 139 -6.03 14.74 -6.93
C TYR A 139 -5.44 16.16 -7.03
N LEU A 140 -4.38 16.45 -6.27
CA LEU A 140 -3.81 17.79 -6.14
C LEU A 140 -2.87 18.15 -7.30
N PHE A 141 -1.98 17.23 -7.70
CA PHE A 141 -0.83 17.53 -8.56
C PHE A 141 -0.88 16.83 -9.92
N SER A 142 -1.93 16.05 -10.21
CA SER A 142 -2.02 15.17 -11.39
C SER A 142 -0.92 14.09 -11.42
N PHE A 143 -0.95 13.23 -12.44
CA PHE A 143 0.02 12.13 -12.57
C PHE A 143 1.43 12.63 -12.91
N ASN A 144 2.43 12.15 -12.16
CA ASN A 144 3.83 12.25 -12.56
C ASN A 144 4.55 10.91 -12.36
N LYS A 145 5.00 10.30 -13.45
CA LYS A 145 5.71 9.00 -13.45
C LYS A 145 7.00 9.01 -12.63
N SER A 146 7.66 10.16 -12.45
CA SER A 146 8.88 10.26 -11.65
C SER A 146 8.61 10.46 -10.15
N SER A 147 7.35 10.53 -9.71
CA SER A 147 7.00 10.69 -8.31
C SER A 147 7.30 9.42 -7.51
N LYS A 148 7.90 9.60 -6.32
CA LYS A 148 8.10 8.50 -5.37
C LYS A 148 6.79 7.87 -4.91
N LEU A 149 5.69 8.63 -4.89
CA LEU A 149 4.37 8.11 -4.54
C LEU A 149 3.79 7.20 -5.64
N GLU A 150 4.04 7.53 -6.91
CA GLU A 150 3.69 6.64 -8.02
C GLU A 150 4.59 5.40 -8.05
N GLU A 151 5.86 5.53 -7.65
CA GLU A 151 6.74 4.38 -7.44
C GLU A 151 6.18 3.44 -6.36
N ILE A 152 5.81 3.97 -5.19
CA ILE A 152 5.13 3.24 -4.10
C ILE A 152 3.90 2.49 -4.62
N PHE A 153 3.02 3.16 -5.36
CA PHE A 153 1.84 2.49 -5.88
C PHE A 153 2.16 1.43 -6.93
N SER A 154 3.19 1.64 -7.75
CA SER A 154 3.65 0.63 -8.72
C SER A 154 4.17 -0.65 -8.05
N ILE A 155 4.79 -0.54 -6.88
CA ILE A 155 5.26 -1.67 -6.07
C ILE A 155 4.05 -2.48 -5.58
N PHE A 156 3.05 -1.81 -5.01
CA PHE A 156 1.79 -2.44 -4.60
C PHE A 156 1.10 -3.17 -5.75
N LYS A 157 1.02 -2.55 -6.94
CA LYS A 157 0.41 -3.18 -8.12
C LYS A 157 1.13 -4.43 -8.62
N LYS A 158 2.40 -4.62 -8.24
CA LYS A 158 3.18 -5.82 -8.54
C LYS A 158 3.06 -6.89 -7.44
N GLY A 159 2.26 -6.66 -6.41
CA GLY A 159 2.03 -7.58 -5.30
C GLY A 159 3.04 -7.47 -4.16
N PHE A 160 3.97 -6.52 -4.21
CA PHE A 160 4.98 -6.27 -3.18
C PHE A 160 4.53 -5.17 -2.21
N MET A 161 5.19 -5.09 -1.06
CA MET A 161 5.00 -4.00 -0.10
C MET A 161 6.24 -3.12 -0.06
N PRO A 162 6.14 -1.79 -0.22
CA PRO A 162 7.18 -0.88 0.24
C PRO A 162 7.32 -0.99 1.76
N CYS A 163 8.50 -1.33 2.26
CA CYS A 163 8.70 -1.59 3.69
C CYS A 163 9.84 -0.82 4.33
N GLY A 164 10.56 0.00 3.56
CA GLY A 164 11.70 0.73 4.08
C GLY A 164 12.36 1.57 3.02
N VAL A 165 13.37 2.32 3.44
CA VAL A 165 14.13 3.20 2.57
C VAL A 165 15.59 3.21 2.99
N THR A 166 16.48 3.27 2.00
CA THR A 166 17.92 3.42 2.20
C THR A 166 18.29 4.88 2.40
N LYS A 167 19.48 5.17 2.95
CA LYS A 167 19.99 6.55 3.10
C LYS A 167 20.10 7.31 1.77
N ASP A 168 20.24 6.62 0.64
CA ASP A 168 20.20 7.18 -0.72
C ASP A 168 18.79 7.26 -1.32
N LYS A 169 17.75 7.14 -0.49
CA LYS A 169 16.32 7.30 -0.84
C LYS A 169 15.80 6.27 -1.86
N LYS A 170 16.41 5.08 -1.92
CA LYS A 170 15.86 3.94 -2.66
C LYS A 170 14.89 3.18 -1.77
N ILE A 171 13.71 2.89 -2.30
CA ILE A 171 12.70 2.10 -1.61
C ILE A 171 13.17 0.65 -1.55
N VAL A 172 12.93 0.05 -0.40
CA VAL A 172 13.15 -1.36 -0.12
C VAL A 172 11.78 -2.03 -0.04
N ILE A 173 11.68 -3.27 -0.53
CA ILE A 173 10.40 -3.94 -0.65
C ILE A 173 10.38 -5.28 0.09
N PHE A 174 9.17 -5.71 0.45
CA PHE A 174 8.88 -7.04 0.93
C PHE A 174 8.05 -7.80 -0.09
N ASN A 175 8.30 -9.10 -0.22
CA ASN A 175 7.48 -10.00 -1.02
C ASN A 175 6.61 -10.89 -0.11
N PRO A 176 5.30 -10.60 0.03
CA PRO A 176 4.39 -11.40 0.84
C PRO A 176 4.29 -12.88 0.44
N MET A 177 4.81 -13.27 -0.72
CA MET A 177 4.89 -14.66 -1.14
C MET A 177 5.63 -15.55 -0.14
N VAL A 178 6.60 -15.02 0.61
CA VAL A 178 7.34 -15.79 1.63
C VAL A 178 6.42 -16.31 2.73
N LEU A 179 5.42 -15.53 3.14
CA LEU A 179 4.44 -15.89 4.17
C LEU A 179 3.43 -16.94 3.70
N LYS A 180 3.34 -17.15 2.37
CA LYS A 180 2.41 -18.12 1.77
C LYS A 180 2.98 -19.53 1.71
N ASN A 181 4.29 -19.65 1.82
CA ASN A 181 5.03 -20.90 1.77
C ASN A 181 5.46 -21.40 3.16
N SER A 182 5.14 -20.64 4.22
CA SER A 182 5.34 -21.01 5.63
C SER A 182 4.44 -22.14 6.09
#